data_AF-A0A252BFC9-F1
#
_entry.id   AF-A0A252BFC9-F1
#
_cell.length_a   1.000
_cell.length_b   1.000
_cell.length_c   1.000
_cell.angle_alpha   90.00
_cell.angle_beta   90.00
_cell.angle_gamma   90.00
#
_symmetry.space_group_name_H-M   'P 1'
#
loop_
_entity.id
_entity.type
_entity.pdbx_description
1 polymer ?
#
loop_
_entity_poly.entity_id
_entity_poly.type
_entity_poly.pdbx_seq_one_letter_code
_entity_poly.pdbx_strand_id
1 'polypeptide(L)'
;MARPKLEIDPTQVERLAGLGLSAALMSACLQISESSLRRWLKKHPETDRMWHQAHVNIRSRLLAEAITRATRGGSDRMLCALLEKMVFGPARLEISGPNGNPIEQNLSTKADDAFIAEAEQMLRQITDAARAGVFAQPEENQL
;
A
#
# COMPACT_ATOMS: atom_id res chain seq x y z
N MET A 1 -38.57 23.42 0.94
CA MET A 1 -38.58 23.56 -0.52
C MET A 1 -38.05 22.28 -1.14
N ALA A 2 -38.81 21.62 -2.02
CA ALA A 2 -38.36 20.41 -2.69
C ALA A 2 -37.23 20.78 -3.67
N ARG A 3 -36.05 20.15 -3.54
CA ARG A 3 -34.96 20.34 -4.50
C ARG A 3 -35.45 19.91 -5.90
N PRO A 4 -35.17 20.68 -6.97
CA PRO A 4 -35.49 20.26 -8.32
C PRO A 4 -34.83 18.90 -8.58
N LYS A 5 -35.62 17.95 -9.06
CA LYS A 5 -35.13 16.63 -9.47
C LYS A 5 -34.29 16.86 -10.72
N LEU A 6 -32.97 16.82 -10.60
CA LEU A 6 -32.09 16.75 -11.76
C LEU A 6 -32.45 15.49 -12.54
N GLU A 7 -32.89 15.69 -13.77
CA GLU A 7 -33.25 14.61 -14.68
C GLU A 7 -31.94 14.01 -15.20
N ILE A 8 -31.74 12.71 -14.95
CA ILE A 8 -30.53 12.02 -15.36
C ILE A 8 -30.72 11.61 -16.82
N ASP A 9 -29.93 12.20 -17.72
CA ASP A 9 -29.85 11.83 -19.14
C ASP A 9 -29.25 10.41 -19.28
N PRO A 10 -30.05 9.39 -19.65
CA PRO A 10 -29.57 8.01 -19.76
C PRO A 10 -28.44 7.86 -20.77
N THR A 11 -28.49 8.61 -21.87
CA THR A 11 -27.54 8.48 -22.98
C THR A 11 -26.17 9.02 -22.58
N GLN A 12 -26.13 10.08 -21.78
CA GLN A 12 -24.88 10.57 -21.19
C GLN A 12 -24.30 9.58 -20.17
N VAL A 13 -25.14 8.97 -19.33
CA VAL A 13 -24.66 7.96 -18.37
C VAL A 13 -24.04 6.78 -19.10
N GLU A 14 -24.68 6.27 -20.16
CA GLU A 14 -24.16 5.18 -20.99
C GLU A 14 -22.84 5.55 -21.65
N ARG A 15 -22.72 6.75 -22.21
CA ARG A 15 -21.46 7.22 -22.81
C ARG A 15 -20.33 7.26 -21.77
N LEU A 16 -20.58 7.83 -20.60
CA LEU A 16 -19.59 7.94 -19.52
C LEU A 16 -19.26 6.57 -18.91
N ALA A 17 -20.25 5.68 -18.80
CA ALA A 17 -20.09 4.30 -18.36
C ALA A 17 -19.20 3.50 -19.34
N GLY A 18 -19.43 3.64 -20.65
CA GLY A 18 -18.60 3.01 -21.68
C GLY A 18 -17.15 3.50 -21.69
N LEU A 19 -16.90 4.72 -21.20
CA LEU A 19 -15.56 5.25 -20.95
C LEU A 19 -14.95 4.76 -19.63
N GLY A 20 -15.62 3.90 -18.86
CA GLY A 20 -15.08 3.29 -17.63
C GLY A 20 -14.61 4.30 -16.56
N LEU A 21 -15.16 5.50 -16.55
CA LEU A 21 -14.83 6.54 -15.57
C LEU A 21 -15.23 6.11 -14.15
N SER A 22 -14.58 6.68 -13.13
CA SER A 22 -15.01 6.41 -11.75
C SER A 22 -16.38 7.03 -11.47
N ALA A 23 -17.13 6.45 -10.52
CA ALA A 23 -18.44 6.98 -10.12
C ALA A 23 -18.36 8.46 -9.69
N ALA A 24 -17.27 8.85 -9.01
CA ALA A 24 -17.00 10.23 -8.63
C ALA A 24 -16.89 11.15 -9.86
N LEU A 25 -16.08 10.78 -10.85
CA LEU A 25 -15.91 11.58 -12.07
C LEU A 25 -17.20 11.65 -12.90
N MET A 26 -17.89 10.53 -13.06
CA MET A 26 -19.18 10.50 -13.75
C MET A 26 -20.19 11.43 -13.07
N SER A 27 -20.29 11.37 -11.74
CA SER A 27 -21.21 12.20 -10.96
C SER A 27 -20.88 13.69 -11.06
N ALA A 28 -19.59 14.04 -11.14
CA ALA A 28 -19.14 15.41 -11.36
C ALA A 28 -19.50 15.90 -12.78
N CYS A 29 -19.29 15.08 -13.81
CA CYS A 29 -19.68 15.41 -15.19
C CYS A 29 -21.18 15.60 -15.34
N LEU A 30 -21.97 14.75 -14.68
CA LEU A 30 -23.44 14.78 -14.70
C LEU A 30 -24.03 15.81 -13.73
N GLN A 31 -23.20 16.47 -12.92
CA GLN A 31 -23.62 17.42 -11.88
C GLN A 31 -24.67 16.84 -10.91
N ILE A 32 -24.52 15.56 -10.56
CA ILE A 32 -25.38 14.86 -9.59
C ILE A 32 -24.55 14.31 -8.44
N SER A 33 -25.20 13.94 -7.33
CA SER A 33 -24.49 13.23 -6.26
C SER A 33 -24.12 11.81 -6.71
N GLU A 34 -22.97 11.31 -6.26
CA GLU A 34 -22.54 9.94 -6.51
C GLU A 34 -23.59 8.91 -6.03
N SER A 35 -24.24 9.18 -4.90
CA SER A 35 -25.34 8.37 -4.37
C SER A 35 -26.59 8.36 -5.25
N SER A 36 -26.82 9.40 -6.06
CA SER A 36 -27.91 9.44 -7.04
C SER A 36 -27.55 8.63 -8.29
N LEU A 37 -26.31 8.77 -8.77
CA LEU A 37 -25.77 7.95 -9.85
C LEU A 37 -25.82 6.46 -9.50
N ARG A 38 -25.34 6.06 -8.31
CA ARG A 38 -25.37 4.65 -7.86
C ARG A 38 -26.79 4.09 -7.75
N ARG A 39 -27.75 4.89 -7.28
CA ARG A 39 -29.16 4.49 -7.25
C ARG A 39 -29.73 4.34 -8.66
N TRP A 40 -29.31 5.17 -9.60
CA TRP A 40 -29.74 5.08 -11.00
C TRP A 40 -29.15 3.83 -11.68
N LEU A 41 -27.85 3.56 -11.51
CA LEU A 41 -27.17 2.37 -12.04
C LEU A 41 -27.80 1.08 -11.52
N LYS A 42 -28.15 1.03 -10.23
CA LYS A 42 -28.87 -0.11 -9.64
C LYS A 42 -30.24 -0.39 -10.30
N LYS A 43 -30.87 0.63 -10.89
CA LYS A 43 -32.12 0.48 -11.66
C LYS A 43 -31.90 0.09 -13.12
N HIS A 44 -30.67 0.25 -13.64
CA HIS A 44 -30.28 0.00 -15.03
C HIS A 44 -29.09 -0.98 -15.07
N PRO A 45 -29.34 -2.29 -14.82
CA PRO A 45 -28.28 -3.27 -14.60
C PRO A 45 -27.36 -3.49 -15.81
N GLU A 46 -27.86 -3.31 -17.03
CA GLU A 46 -27.04 -3.43 -18.24
C GLU A 46 -25.98 -2.31 -18.31
N THR A 47 -26.37 -1.07 -17.99
CA THR A 47 -25.43 0.06 -17.92
C THR A 47 -24.43 -0.12 -16.78
N ASP A 48 -24.85 -0.68 -15.64
CA ASP A 48 -23.98 -0.97 -14.51
C ASP A 48 -22.92 -2.03 -14.85
N ARG A 49 -23.33 -3.11 -15.54
CA ARG A 49 -22.41 -4.14 -16.05
C ARG A 49 -21.44 -3.56 -17.06
N MET A 50 -21.93 -2.78 -18.03
CA MET A 50 -21.09 -2.11 -19.02
C MET A 50 -20.07 -1.20 -18.34
N TRP A 51 -20.50 -0.41 -17.36
CA TRP A 51 -19.63 0.45 -16.57
C TRP A 51 -18.55 -0.36 -15.85
N HIS A 52 -18.92 -1.42 -15.14
CA HIS A 52 -17.96 -2.28 -14.43
C HIS A 52 -16.92 -2.87 -15.39
N GLN A 53 -17.37 -3.40 -16.54
CA GLN A 53 -16.46 -3.98 -17.53
C GLN A 53 -15.51 -2.93 -18.11
N ALA A 54 -16.02 -1.76 -18.50
CA ALA A 54 -15.20 -0.66 -19.02
C ALA A 54 -14.21 -0.15 -17.97
N HIS A 55 -14.64 -0.04 -16.71
CA HIS A 55 -13.80 0.39 -15.60
C HIS A 55 -12.65 -0.60 -15.32
N VAL A 56 -12.94 -1.89 -15.32
CA VAL A 56 -11.93 -2.95 -15.20
C VAL A 56 -10.95 -2.88 -16.37
N ASN A 57 -11.44 -2.77 -17.60
CA ASN A 57 -10.59 -2.70 -18.81
C ASN A 57 -9.62 -1.51 -18.76
N ILE A 58 -10.10 -0.33 -18.38
CA ILE A 58 -9.26 0.87 -18.28
C ILE A 58 -8.27 0.74 -17.13
N ARG A 59 -8.69 0.25 -15.96
CA ARG A 59 -7.79 0.01 -14.84
C ARG A 59 -6.66 -0.94 -15.23
N SER A 60 -6.97 -2.03 -15.92
CA SER A 60 -5.97 -2.99 -16.41
C SER A 60 -5.02 -2.36 -17.42
N ARG A 61 -5.53 -1.53 -18.36
CA ARG A 61 -4.68 -0.78 -19.30
C ARG A 61 -3.76 0.21 -18.60
N LEU A 62 -4.26 0.96 -17.63
CA LEU A 62 -3.47 1.92 -16.85
C LEU A 62 -2.38 1.21 -16.03
N LEU A 63 -2.69 0.05 -15.45
CA LEU A 63 -1.69 -0.76 -14.75
C LEU A 63 -0.61 -1.29 -15.71
N ALA A 64 -1.00 -1.84 -16.86
CA ALA A 64 -0.05 -2.32 -17.88
C ALA A 64 0.87 -1.19 -18.39
N GLU A 65 0.32 -0.01 -18.61
CA GLU A 65 1.07 1.19 -18.98
C GLU A 65 2.04 1.63 -17.85
N ALA A 66 1.57 1.61 -16.60
CA ALA A 66 2.41 1.94 -15.45
C ALA A 66 3.58 0.96 -15.29
N ILE A 67 3.34 -0.34 -15.48
CA ILE A 67 4.38 -1.37 -15.50
C ILE A 67 5.37 -1.10 -16.63
N THR A 68 4.88 -0.83 -17.84
CA THR A 68 5.72 -0.52 -19.01
C THR A 68 6.61 0.69 -18.79
N ARG A 69 6.10 1.74 -18.13
CA ARG A 69 6.89 2.92 -17.77
C ARG A 69 7.92 2.61 -16.69
N ALA A 70 7.55 1.81 -15.69
CA ALA A 70 8.44 1.43 -14.61
C ALA A 70 9.59 0.54 -15.11
N THR A 71 9.33 -0.40 -16.02
CA THR A 71 10.37 -1.23 -16.66
C THR A 71 11.28 -0.42 -17.58
N ARG A 72 10.74 0.48 -18.41
CA ARG A 72 11.55 1.34 -19.29
C ARG A 72 12.38 2.36 -18.52
N GLY A 73 11.84 2.87 -17.41
CA GLY A 73 12.52 3.84 -16.55
C GLY A 73 13.47 3.24 -15.52
N GLY A 74 13.59 1.90 -15.45
CA GLY A 74 14.45 1.22 -14.48
C GLY A 74 14.06 1.45 -13.02
N SER A 75 12.77 1.68 -12.74
CA SER A 75 12.29 1.98 -11.38
C SER A 75 11.72 0.73 -10.70
N ASP A 76 12.61 -0.05 -10.11
CA ASP A 76 12.25 -1.27 -9.37
C ASP A 76 11.28 -0.98 -8.21
N ARG A 77 11.42 0.19 -7.56
CA ARG A 77 10.52 0.63 -6.49
C ARG A 77 9.08 0.82 -6.97
N MET A 78 8.91 1.37 -8.18
CA MET A 78 7.58 1.53 -8.78
C MET A 78 7.00 0.18 -9.20
N LEU A 79 7.83 -0.73 -9.71
CA LEU A 79 7.42 -2.10 -10.02
C LEU A 79 6.95 -2.86 -8.77
N CYS A 80 7.72 -2.84 -7.68
CA CYS A 80 7.33 -3.47 -6.42
C CYS A 80 6.00 -2.91 -5.88
N ALA A 81 5.83 -1.59 -5.88
CA ALA A 81 4.57 -0.97 -5.43
C ALA A 81 3.36 -1.33 -6.32
N LEU A 82 3.57 -1.54 -7.62
CA LEU A 82 2.51 -2.01 -8.53
C LEU A 82 2.19 -3.49 -8.32
N LEU A 83 3.21 -4.32 -8.11
CA LEU A 83 3.07 -5.75 -7.81
C LEU A 83 2.35 -5.99 -6.48
N GLU A 84 2.67 -5.21 -5.44
CA GLU A 84 1.95 -5.23 -4.16
C GLU A 84 0.45 -5.01 -4.37
N LYS A 85 0.07 -4.02 -5.19
CA LYS A 85 -1.34 -3.74 -5.50
C LYS A 85 -2.04 -4.83 -6.34
N MET A 86 -1.29 -5.67 -7.05
CA MET A 86 -1.82 -6.72 -7.93
C MET A 86 -1.90 -8.09 -7.25
N VAL A 87 -0.88 -8.43 -6.45
CA VAL A 87 -0.72 -9.76 -5.85
C VAL A 87 -1.27 -9.78 -4.42
N PHE A 88 -1.09 -8.68 -3.67
CA PHE A 88 -1.50 -8.60 -2.28
C PHE A 88 -2.68 -7.63 -2.18
N GLY A 89 -3.91 -8.17 -2.16
CA GLY A 89 -4.95 -7.47 -1.41
C GLY A 89 -4.41 -7.21 0.01
N PRO A 90 -4.79 -6.11 0.70
CA PRO A 90 -4.28 -5.82 2.03
C PRO A 90 -4.51 -7.05 2.92
N ALA A 91 -3.44 -7.80 3.20
CA ALA A 91 -3.50 -8.92 4.11
C ALA A 91 -3.71 -8.29 5.48
N ARG A 92 -4.94 -8.34 5.99
CA ARG A 92 -5.20 -8.03 7.39
C ARG A 92 -4.61 -9.18 8.18
N LEU A 93 -3.36 -9.02 8.57
CA LEU A 93 -2.71 -9.90 9.54
C LEU A 93 -3.36 -9.59 10.89
N GLU A 94 -4.34 -10.40 11.27
CA GLU A 94 -4.91 -10.38 12.61
C GLU A 94 -4.02 -11.26 13.49
N ILE A 95 -3.15 -10.62 14.27
CA ILE A 95 -2.26 -11.32 15.20
C ILE A 95 -2.98 -11.37 16.54
N SER A 96 -3.50 -12.55 16.90
CA SER A 96 -4.07 -12.81 18.22
C SER A 96 -3.37 -13.99 18.89
N GLY A 97 -3.38 -13.99 20.22
CA GLY A 97 -2.92 -15.08 21.06
C GLY A 97 -3.90 -16.26 21.05
N PRO A 98 -3.61 -17.33 21.81
CA PRO A 98 -4.46 -18.51 21.87
C PRO A 98 -5.93 -18.14 22.15
N ASN A 99 -6.85 -18.63 21.32
CA ASN A 99 -8.29 -18.37 21.40
C ASN A 99 -8.72 -16.89 21.20
N GLY A 100 -7.93 -16.08 20.49
CA GLY A 100 -8.26 -14.68 20.26
C GLY A 100 -7.90 -13.74 21.43
N ASN A 101 -7.20 -14.27 22.43
CA ASN A 101 -6.73 -13.49 23.58
C ASN A 101 -5.54 -12.61 23.21
N PRO A 102 -5.19 -11.59 24.03
CA PRO A 102 -3.93 -10.86 23.88
C PRO A 102 -2.73 -11.81 23.84
N ILE A 103 -1.71 -11.48 23.04
CA ILE A 103 -0.45 -12.21 23.06
C ILE A 103 0.23 -11.93 24.40
N GLU A 104 0.31 -12.95 25.26
CA GLU A 104 1.08 -12.87 26.49
C GLU A 104 2.58 -12.86 26.13
N GLN A 105 3.19 -11.68 26.17
CA GLN A 105 4.63 -11.56 26.13
C GLN A 105 5.18 -11.97 27.50
N ASN A 106 5.63 -13.22 27.62
CA ASN A 106 6.41 -13.68 28.76
C ASN A 106 7.81 -13.05 28.69
N LEU A 107 7.89 -11.75 28.97
CA LEU A 107 9.14 -11.06 29.25
C LEU A 107 9.61 -11.55 30.62
N SER A 108 10.37 -12.66 30.60
CA SER A 108 11.12 -13.10 31.77
C SER A 108 12.23 -12.08 32.02
N THR A 109 11.94 -11.05 32.81
CA THR A 109 12.87 -9.98 33.21
C THR A 109 14.19 -10.51 33.78
N LYS A 110 14.23 -11.77 34.25
CA LYS A 110 15.45 -12.40 34.76
C LYS A 110 16.41 -12.93 33.68
N ALA A 111 15.91 -13.25 32.48
CA ALA A 111 16.77 -13.67 31.37
C ALA A 111 17.38 -12.44 30.67
N ASP A 112 16.63 -11.33 30.63
CA ASP A 112 17.06 -10.09 30.00
C ASP A 112 18.19 -9.42 30.77
N ASP A 113 18.16 -9.40 32.11
CA ASP A 113 19.24 -8.76 32.90
C ASP A 113 20.60 -9.46 32.71
N ALA A 114 20.62 -10.80 32.60
CA ALA A 114 21.85 -11.55 32.36
C ALA A 114 22.37 -11.33 30.92
N PHE A 115 21.47 -11.32 29.94
CA PHE A 115 21.81 -11.06 28.54
C PHE A 115 22.31 -9.62 28.33
N ILE A 116 21.68 -8.64 28.99
CA ILE A 116 22.09 -7.23 28.95
C ILE A 116 23.47 -7.07 29.59
N ALA A 117 23.73 -7.72 30.73
CA ALA A 117 25.04 -7.68 31.38
C ALA A 117 26.16 -8.29 30.51
N GLU A 118 25.86 -9.39 29.80
CA GLU A 118 26.79 -10.02 28.86
C GLU A 118 27.05 -9.13 27.64
N ALA A 119 26.01 -8.51 27.09
CA ALA A 119 26.13 -7.56 25.98
C ALA A 119 26.94 -6.31 26.37
N GLU A 120 26.76 -5.80 27.58
CA GLU A 120 27.56 -4.67 28.10
C GLU A 120 29.04 -5.02 28.26
N GLN A 121 29.36 -6.23 28.76
CA GLN A 121 30.75 -6.70 28.84
C GLN A 121 31.38 -6.83 27.46
N MET A 122 30.65 -7.39 26.49
CA MET A 122 31.15 -7.56 25.13
C MET A 122 31.42 -6.20 24.46
N LEU A 123 30.53 -5.21 24.66
CA LEU A 123 30.73 -3.85 24.17
C LEU A 123 31.95 -3.16 24.80
N ARG A 124 32.21 -3.38 26.09
CA ARG A 124 33.43 -2.87 26.77
C ARG A 124 34.68 -3.50 26.20
N GLN A 125 34.70 -4.81 26.00
CA GLN A 125 35.84 -5.51 25.38
C GLN A 125 36.13 -4.98 23.97
N ILE A 126 35.09 -4.74 23.16
CA ILE A 126 35.24 -4.16 21.81
C ILE A 126 35.79 -2.74 21.88
N THR A 127 35.31 -1.91 22.81
CA THR A 127 35.79 -0.53 22.96
C THR A 127 37.22 -0.46 23.48
N ASP A 128 37.60 -1.33 24.41
CA ASP A 128 38.97 -1.39 24.93
C ASP A 128 39.94 -1.96 23.89
N ALA A 129 39.52 -2.98 23.12
CA ALA A 129 40.31 -3.49 21.99
C ALA A 129 40.46 -2.44 20.88
N ALA A 130 39.41 -1.68 20.58
CA ALA A 130 39.49 -0.56 19.63
C ALA A 130 40.42 0.55 20.13
N ARG A 131 40.40 0.87 21.43
CA ARG A 131 41.33 1.85 22.03
C ARG A 131 42.77 1.36 22.07
N ALA A 132 42.99 0.07 22.34
CA ALA A 132 44.32 -0.55 22.29
C ALA A 132 44.87 -0.62 20.85
N GLY A 133 44.00 -0.86 19.86
CA GLY A 133 44.36 -0.89 18.44
C GLY A 133 44.64 0.47 17.81
N VAL A 134 44.21 1.58 18.43
CA VAL A 134 44.48 2.95 17.95
C VAL A 134 45.90 3.45 18.32
N PHE A 135 46.60 2.79 19.24
CA PHE A 135 47.99 3.14 19.62
C PHE A 135 49.07 2.19 19.09
N ALA A 136 48.73 1.14 18.35
CA ALA A 136 49.70 0.31 17.65
C ALA A 136 49.84 0.79 16.20
N GLN A 137 50.40 1.99 16.00
CA GLN A 137 51.00 2.30 14.70
C GLN A 137 52.24 1.42 14.53
N PRO A 138 52.42 0.75 13.38
CA PRO A 138 53.64 0.03 13.09
C PRO A 138 54.76 1.06 12.91
N GLU A 139 55.89 0.88 13.62
CA GLU A 139 57.09 1.64 13.34
C GLU A 139 57.53 1.36 11.89
N GLU A 140 57.30 2.35 11.02
CA GLU A 140 57.98 2.44 9.74
C GLU A 140 59.47 2.66 9.98
N ASN A 141 60.25 1.64 9.61
CA ASN A 141 61.44 1.75 8.76
C ASN A 141 62.41 2.92 9.08
N GLN A 142 63.46 2.64 9.86
CA GLN A 142 64.75 3.31 9.69
C GLN A 142 65.92 2.32 9.78
N LEU A 143 66.57 2.18 8.61
CA LEU A 143 67.93 1.68 8.31
C LEU A 143 68.15 0.15 8.28
#